data_AF-A0A1G1V566-F1
#
_entry.id   AF-A0A1G1V566-F1
#
_cell.length_a   1.000
_cell.length_b   1.000
_cell.length_c   1.000
_cell.angle_alpha   90.00
_cell.angle_beta   90.00
_cell.angle_gamma   90.00
#
_symmetry.space_group_name_H-M   'P 1'
#
loop_
_entity.id
_entity.type
_entity.pdbx_description
1 polymer ?
#
loop_
_entity_poly.entity_id
_entity_poly.type
_entity_poly.pdbx_seq_one_letter_code
_entity_poly.pdbx_strand_id
1 'polypeptide(L)'
;MDNTNEAKNWLNSNNNPSPLATNKFENKENALEFVEKLCELGAEEVTVDGIRDEEERIQKEGGPYADALKVKLPEDPEKRKSLFDFVNSEVDDPEFQQEDTGQKEITLWWD
;
A
#
# COMPACT_ATOMS: atom_id res chain seq x y z
N MET A 1 -19.08 6.97 4.32
CA MET A 1 -17.89 6.63 5.13
C MET A 1 -16.81 6.38 4.11
N ASP A 2 -15.76 7.19 4.14
CA ASP A 2 -14.66 7.10 3.17
C ASP A 2 -13.91 5.79 3.43
N ASN A 3 -14.22 4.75 2.65
CA ASN A 3 -13.49 3.47 2.66
C ASN A 3 -12.05 3.62 2.14
N THR A 4 -11.67 4.82 1.71
CA THR A 4 -10.37 5.16 1.12
C THR A 4 -9.19 5.06 2.11
N ASN A 5 -9.40 4.75 3.39
CA ASN A 5 -8.41 4.96 4.46
C ASN A 5 -8.14 3.75 5.38
N GLU A 6 -8.49 2.51 5.01
CA GLU A 6 -8.18 1.34 5.85
C GLU A 6 -6.68 1.24 6.15
N ALA A 7 -5.84 1.27 5.12
CA ALA A 7 -4.40 1.19 5.29
C ALA A 7 -3.83 2.34 6.14
N LYS A 8 -4.36 3.56 6.00
CA LYS A 8 -3.95 4.69 6.86
C LYS A 8 -4.31 4.47 8.31
N ASN A 9 -5.51 3.96 8.59
CA ASN A 9 -5.94 3.66 9.94
C ASN A 9 -5.08 2.56 10.55
N TRP A 10 -4.80 1.51 9.78
CA TRP A 10 -3.93 0.42 10.19
C TRP A 10 -2.54 0.94 10.54
N LEU A 11 -1.88 1.69 9.64
CA LEU A 11 -0.57 2.28 9.87
C LEU A 11 -0.54 3.16 11.12
N ASN A 12 -1.50 4.08 11.27
CA ASN A 12 -1.56 4.98 12.42
C ASN A 12 -1.77 4.26 13.76
N SER A 13 -2.53 3.17 13.76
CA SER A 13 -2.76 2.34 14.95
C SER A 13 -1.62 1.38 15.28
N ASN A 14 -0.69 1.16 14.34
CA ASN A 14 0.39 0.20 14.48
C ASN A 14 1.58 0.82 15.24
N ASN A 15 1.98 0.16 16.32
CA ASN A 15 3.09 0.58 17.18
C ASN A 15 4.47 0.15 16.63
N ASN A 16 4.51 -0.71 15.61
CA ASN A 16 5.74 -1.01 14.89
C ASN A 16 6.22 0.26 14.15
N PRO A 17 7.49 0.68 14.31
CA PRO A 17 8.03 1.87 13.63
C PRO A 17 8.15 1.71 12.11
N SER A 18 8.19 0.48 11.61
CA SER A 18 8.30 0.14 10.19
C SER A 18 7.33 -1.02 9.86
N PRO A 19 6.01 -0.76 9.89
CA PRO A 19 5.00 -1.82 9.84
C PRO A 19 4.73 -2.36 8.43
N LEU A 20 5.13 -1.64 7.38
CA LEU A 20 4.85 -1.98 5.99
C LEU A 20 6.13 -1.93 5.18
N ALA A 21 6.45 -3.02 4.47
CA ALA A 21 7.52 -3.12 3.48
C ALA A 21 8.79 -2.31 3.87
N THR A 22 9.43 -2.67 4.99
CA THR A 22 10.56 -1.90 5.55
C THR A 22 11.70 -1.72 4.55
N ASN A 23 11.93 -2.72 3.71
CA ASN A 23 12.86 -2.68 2.57
C ASN A 23 12.57 -1.53 1.59
N LYS A 24 11.30 -1.17 1.38
CA LYS A 24 10.86 -0.10 0.47
C LYS A 24 10.67 1.24 1.18
N PHE A 25 9.99 1.26 2.32
CA PHE A 25 9.58 2.49 2.99
C PHE A 25 10.50 2.91 4.12
N GLU A 26 11.33 2.01 4.65
CA GLU A 26 12.19 2.21 5.83
C GLU A 26 11.44 2.44 7.15
N ASN A 27 10.37 3.23 7.15
CA ASN A 27 9.60 3.64 8.32
C ASN A 27 8.11 3.88 8.00
N LYS A 28 7.30 3.99 9.06
CA LYS A 28 5.85 4.20 8.99
C LYS A 28 5.46 5.52 8.32
N GLU A 29 6.23 6.59 8.48
CA GLU A 29 5.90 7.91 7.93
C GLU A 29 5.95 7.87 6.39
N ASN A 30 7.00 7.30 5.82
CA ASN A 30 7.13 7.11 4.38
C ASN A 30 6.03 6.19 3.81
N ALA A 31 5.67 5.13 4.54
CA ALA A 31 4.56 4.25 4.14
C ALA A 31 3.21 4.99 4.14
N LEU A 32 2.98 5.88 5.12
CA LEU A 32 1.78 6.72 5.18
C LEU A 32 1.73 7.69 4.00
N GLU A 33 2.83 8.37 3.68
CA GLU A 33 2.92 9.28 2.54
C GLU A 33 2.59 8.57 1.21
N PHE A 34 3.08 7.34 1.03
CA PHE A 34 2.76 6.53 -0.13
C PHE A 34 1.27 6.19 -0.23
N VAL A 35 0.66 5.75 0.88
CA VAL A 35 -0.79 5.45 0.94
C VAL A 35 -1.61 6.72 0.70
N GLU A 36 -1.22 7.86 1.28
CA GLU A 36 -1.83 9.16 1.02
C GLU A 36 -1.80 9.49 -0.45
N LYS A 37 -0.66 9.27 -1.11
CA LYS A 37 -0.53 9.53 -2.54
C LYS A 37 -1.46 8.69 -3.39
N LEU A 38 -1.62 7.40 -3.07
CA LEU A 38 -2.59 6.53 -3.77
C LEU A 38 -4.02 7.07 -3.63
N CYS A 39 -4.41 7.50 -2.43
CA CYS A 39 -5.73 8.09 -2.21
C CYS A 39 -5.93 9.40 -2.99
N GLU A 40 -4.92 10.28 -3.00
CA GLU A 40 -4.95 11.56 -3.73
C GLU A 40 -5.11 11.36 -5.24
N LEU A 41 -4.44 10.34 -5.79
CA LEU A 41 -4.53 9.98 -7.21
C LEU A 41 -5.87 9.31 -7.56
N GLY A 42 -6.69 9.02 -6.56
CA GLY A 42 -8.07 8.59 -6.73
C GLY A 42 -8.29 7.10 -6.63
N ALA A 43 -7.41 6.37 -5.92
CA ALA A 43 -7.74 5.01 -5.48
C ALA A 43 -9.07 5.03 -4.71
N GLU A 44 -9.96 4.06 -5.00
CA GLU A 44 -11.25 3.99 -4.30
C GLU A 44 -11.06 3.52 -2.86
N GLU A 45 -10.14 2.57 -2.67
CA GLU A 45 -9.84 1.91 -1.41
C GLU A 45 -8.40 1.40 -1.43
N VAL A 46 -7.71 1.56 -0.31
CA VAL A 46 -6.36 1.04 -0.10
C VAL A 46 -6.37 0.26 1.19
N THR A 47 -6.10 -1.05 1.09
CA THR A 47 -6.07 -1.95 2.25
C THR A 47 -4.73 -2.62 2.41
N VAL A 48 -4.36 -2.95 3.64
CA VAL A 48 -3.17 -3.77 3.92
C VAL A 48 -3.49 -5.24 3.66
N ASP A 49 -2.62 -5.92 2.92
CA ASP A 49 -2.77 -7.35 2.62
C ASP A 49 -1.60 -8.15 3.23
N GLY A 50 -1.84 -9.44 3.50
CA GLY A 50 -0.81 -10.33 4.04
C GLY A 50 -0.25 -9.94 5.42
N ILE A 51 -1.11 -9.43 6.33
CA ILE A 51 -0.72 -9.04 7.68
C ILE A 51 -0.16 -10.26 8.46
N ARG A 52 1.03 -10.08 9.01
CA ARG A 52 1.73 -10.99 9.92
C ARG A 52 1.65 -10.43 11.34
N ASP A 53 0.87 -11.07 12.18
CA ASP A 53 0.51 -10.63 13.53
C ASP A 53 0.91 -11.66 14.61
N GLU A 54 1.94 -12.47 14.35
CA GLU A 54 2.39 -13.48 15.30
C GLU A 54 2.86 -12.83 16.62
N GLU A 55 2.56 -13.46 17.76
CA GLU A 55 2.86 -12.89 19.08
C GLU A 55 4.35 -12.56 19.25
N GLU A 56 5.25 -13.43 18.79
CA GLU A 56 6.70 -13.21 18.82
C GLU A 56 7.10 -11.93 18.06
N ARG A 57 6.49 -11.69 16.90
CA ARG A 57 6.72 -10.48 16.10
C ARG A 57 6.23 -9.25 16.83
N ILE A 58 5.01 -9.28 17.34
CA ILE A 58 4.45 -8.13 18.07
C ILE A 58 5.33 -7.78 19.27
N GLN A 59 5.81 -8.78 20.02
CA GLN A 59 6.71 -8.57 21.16
C GLN A 59 8.07 -7.98 20.73
N LYS A 60 8.60 -8.42 19.58
CA LYS A 60 9.93 -8.02 19.09
C LYS A 60 9.93 -6.67 18.37
N GLU A 61 8.94 -6.43 17.54
CA GLU A 61 8.86 -5.31 16.59
C GLU A 61 7.86 -4.23 17.02
N GLY A 62 7.08 -4.50 18.07
CA GLY A 62 6.12 -3.56 18.65
C GLY A 62 4.73 -3.61 18.02
N GLY A 63 4.53 -4.38 16.95
CA GLY A 63 3.24 -4.50 16.28
C GLY A 63 3.26 -5.45 15.08
N PRO A 64 2.11 -5.68 14.42
CA PRO A 64 2.04 -6.51 13.23
C PRO A 64 2.80 -5.88 12.06
N TYR A 65 3.05 -6.67 11.03
CA TYR A 65 3.82 -6.25 9.86
C TYR A 65 3.17 -6.77 8.56
N ALA A 66 3.33 -6.05 7.45
CA ALA A 66 2.86 -6.48 6.13
C ALA A 66 3.85 -6.09 5.03
N ASP A 67 3.76 -6.78 3.89
CA ASP A 67 4.58 -6.51 2.69
C ASP A 67 3.75 -6.09 1.49
N ALA A 68 2.42 -5.98 1.66
CA ALA A 68 1.53 -5.78 0.54
C ALA A 68 0.41 -4.78 0.81
N LEU A 69 0.04 -4.07 -0.25
CA LEU A 69 -1.16 -3.26 -0.32
C LEU A 69 -2.05 -3.77 -1.44
N LYS A 70 -3.36 -3.79 -1.18
CA LYS A 70 -4.38 -3.97 -2.20
C LYS A 70 -5.03 -2.63 -2.49
N VAL A 71 -5.03 -2.25 -3.76
CA VAL A 71 -5.53 -0.96 -4.24
C VAL A 71 -6.71 -1.21 -5.14
N LYS A 72 -7.89 -0.78 -4.70
CA LYS A 72 -9.09 -0.78 -5.53
C LYS A 72 -9.06 0.42 -6.48
N LEU A 73 -9.14 0.13 -7.77
CA LEU A 73 -8.95 1.12 -8.82
C LEU A 73 -10.26 1.86 -9.13
N PRO A 74 -10.18 3.16 -9.47
CA PRO A 74 -11.34 3.92 -9.91
C PRO A 74 -11.83 3.46 -11.30
N GLU A 75 -13.08 3.76 -11.61
CA GLU A 75 -13.62 3.62 -12.98
C GLU A 75 -13.15 4.75 -13.93
N ASP A 76 -12.72 5.88 -13.38
CA ASP A 76 -12.25 7.05 -14.14
C ASP A 76 -10.89 6.77 -14.84
N PRO A 77 -10.83 6.78 -16.18
CA PRO A 77 -9.60 6.43 -16.92
C PRO A 77 -8.40 7.33 -16.63
N GLU A 78 -8.61 8.63 -16.38
CA GLU A 78 -7.51 9.56 -16.11
C GLU A 78 -6.90 9.32 -14.72
N LYS A 79 -7.76 9.02 -13.73
CA LYS A 79 -7.30 8.62 -12.39
C LYS A 79 -6.59 7.28 -12.41
N ARG A 80 -7.13 6.29 -13.16
CA ARG A 80 -6.46 5.00 -13.36
C ARG A 80 -5.07 5.22 -13.92
N LYS A 81 -4.96 5.93 -15.04
CA LYS A 81 -3.66 6.21 -15.67
C LYS A 81 -2.69 6.87 -14.68
N SER A 82 -3.14 7.86 -13.93
CA SER A 82 -2.31 8.55 -12.92
C SER A 82 -1.82 7.60 -11.81
N LEU A 83 -2.65 6.66 -11.36
CA LEU A 83 -2.27 5.62 -10.40
C LEU A 83 -1.22 4.67 -10.98
N PHE A 84 -1.41 4.16 -12.20
CA PHE A 84 -0.44 3.27 -12.83
C PHE A 84 0.89 3.98 -13.10
N ASP A 85 0.86 5.22 -13.60
CA ASP A 85 2.06 6.02 -13.83
C ASP A 85 2.85 6.20 -12.52
N PHE A 86 2.17 6.50 -11.41
CA PHE A 86 2.78 6.63 -10.09
C PHE A 86 3.35 5.30 -9.58
N VAL A 87 2.53 4.25 -9.52
CA VAL A 87 2.97 2.93 -9.02
C VAL A 87 4.15 2.39 -9.83
N ASN A 88 4.10 2.50 -11.15
CA ASN A 88 5.17 2.01 -12.02
C ASN A 88 6.43 2.87 -11.96
N SER A 89 6.34 4.14 -11.57
CA SER A 89 7.51 4.98 -11.32
C SER A 89 8.30 4.55 -10.08
N GLU A 90 7.66 3.76 -9.21
CA GLU A 90 8.23 3.27 -7.94
C GLU A 90 8.81 1.84 -8.07
N VAL A 91 8.74 1.27 -9.27
CA VAL A 91 9.25 -0.06 -9.61
C VAL A 91 10.51 0.09 -10.46
N ASP A 92 11.63 -0.41 -9.95
CA ASP A 92 12.92 -0.36 -10.67
C ASP A 92 13.00 -1.36 -11.83
N ASP A 93 12.37 -2.52 -11.67
CA ASP A 93 12.42 -3.61 -12.64
C ASP A 93 11.13 -3.63 -13.51
N PRO A 94 11.24 -3.38 -14.83
CA PRO A 94 10.10 -3.38 -15.74
C PRO A 94 9.25 -4.65 -15.71
N GLU A 95 9.79 -5.81 -15.31
CA GLU A 95 9.02 -7.05 -15.22
C GLU A 95 7.93 -7.02 -14.13
N PHE A 96 8.05 -6.11 -13.15
CA PHE A 96 7.08 -5.93 -12.07
C PHE A 96 6.14 -4.73 -12.26
N GLN A 97 6.24 -4.03 -13.41
CA GLN A 97 5.31 -2.96 -13.74
C GLN A 97 3.88 -3.51 -13.89
N GLN A 98 2.93 -2.73 -13.40
CA GLN A 98 1.50 -3.00 -13.47
C GLN A 98 0.95 -2.50 -14.80
N GLU A 99 0.14 -3.32 -15.47
CA GLU A 99 -0.59 -2.90 -16.68
C GLU A 99 -2.06 -2.66 -16.39
N ASP A 100 -2.63 -1.61 -16.97
CA ASP A 100 -4.07 -1.41 -16.94
C ASP A 100 -4.76 -2.29 -18.00
N THR A 101 -5.38 -3.37 -17.54
CA THR A 101 -6.15 -4.32 -18.35
C THR A 101 -7.66 -4.22 -18.10
N GLY A 102 -8.11 -3.17 -17.38
CA GLY A 102 -9.49 -3.02 -16.92
C GLY A 102 -9.82 -3.79 -15.63
N GLN A 103 -8.81 -4.24 -14.88
CA GLN A 103 -8.99 -4.87 -13.58
C GLN A 103 -9.56 -3.90 -12.54
N LYS A 104 -10.25 -4.45 -11.53
CA LYS A 104 -10.86 -3.67 -10.46
C LYS A 104 -9.91 -3.35 -9.31
N GLU A 105 -8.84 -4.12 -9.18
CA GLU A 105 -7.87 -3.98 -8.11
C GLU A 105 -6.49 -4.43 -8.60
N ILE A 106 -5.45 -3.92 -7.95
CA ILE A 106 -4.07 -4.39 -8.06
C ILE A 106 -3.53 -4.69 -6.67
N THR A 107 -2.59 -5.63 -6.59
CA THR A 107 -1.81 -5.88 -5.38
C THR A 107 -0.39 -5.42 -5.62
N LEU A 108 0.09 -4.55 -4.74
CA LEU A 108 1.48 -4.10 -4.69
C LEU A 108 2.18 -4.92 -3.62
N TRP A 109 3.30 -5.57 -3.97
CA TRP A 109 4.03 -6.46 -3.08
C TRP A 109 5.51 -6.08 -3.06
N TRP A 110 6.11 -6.03 -1.88
CA TRP A 110 7.53 -5.73 -1.67
C TRP A 110 8.12 -6.77 -0.70
N ASP A 111 9.08 -7.58 -1.16
CA ASP A 111 9.77 -8.62 -0.35
C ASP A 111 11.16 -8.15 0.10
#